data_AF-D5AMR0-F1
#
_entry.id   AF-D5AMR0-F1
#
_cell.length_a   1.000
_cell.length_b   1.000
_cell.length_c   1.000
_cell.angle_alpha   90.00
_cell.angle_beta   90.00
_cell.angle_gamma   90.00
#
_symmetry.space_group_name_H-M   'P 1'
#
loop_
_entity.id
_entity.type
_entity.pdbx_description
1 polymer ?
#
loop_
_entity_poly.entity_id
_entity_poly.type
_entity_poly.pdbx_seq_one_letter_code
_entity_poly.pdbx_strand_id
1 'polypeptide(L)'
;MPPVILPRPRPRPACRRAASGAAAVRAGAGGAAVGLRRLAAPPFFGATRHDVTLQGIRFAVLLKNENAEVIRLGYLSRAERRPVPGLMVLAAEQASGCKVAGPAAGIYRSPSLPGDTGEARFQLKCP
;
A
#
# COMPACT_ATOMS: atom_id res chain seq x y z
N MET A 1 12.02 -43.87 42.70
CA MET A 1 11.52 -42.59 42.15
C MET A 1 11.33 -42.75 40.65
N PRO A 2 10.09 -42.84 40.13
CA PRO A 2 9.86 -42.91 38.68
C PRO A 2 10.05 -41.53 38.02
N PRO A 3 10.54 -41.45 36.78
CA PRO A 3 10.66 -40.18 36.06
C PRO A 3 9.29 -39.66 35.61
N VAL A 4 9.05 -38.37 35.83
CA VAL A 4 7.86 -37.64 35.38
C VAL A 4 7.97 -37.41 33.87
N ILE A 5 7.08 -38.04 33.10
CA ILE A 5 6.98 -37.86 31.65
C ILE A 5 6.16 -36.59 31.39
N LEU A 6 6.81 -35.52 30.94
CA LEU A 6 6.15 -34.29 30.48
C LEU A 6 5.45 -34.51 29.12
N PRO A 7 4.20 -34.08 28.94
CA PRO A 7 3.52 -34.16 27.66
C PRO A 7 4.13 -33.17 26.65
N ARG A 8 4.42 -33.65 25.44
CA ARG A 8 4.91 -32.83 24.32
C ARG A 8 3.84 -31.81 23.89
N PRO A 9 4.24 -30.57 23.52
CA PRO A 9 3.31 -29.58 22.99
C PRO A 9 2.74 -30.05 21.64
N ARG A 10 1.41 -29.93 21.47
CA ARG A 10 0.73 -30.22 20.21
C ARG A 10 1.18 -29.23 19.11
N PRO A 11 1.43 -29.67 17.88
CA PRO A 11 1.71 -28.77 16.77
C PRO A 11 0.49 -27.88 16.49
N ARG A 12 0.72 -26.56 16.40
CA ARG A 12 -0.29 -25.59 15.99
C ARG A 12 -0.73 -25.88 14.55
N PRO A 13 -2.04 -25.79 14.23
CA PRO A 13 -2.49 -25.93 12.86
C PRO A 13 -1.87 -24.81 12.01
N ALA A 14 -1.17 -25.22 10.96
CA ALA A 14 -0.62 -24.32 9.95
C ALA A 14 -1.71 -23.38 9.45
N CYS A 15 -1.48 -22.08 9.58
CA CYS A 15 -2.30 -21.06 8.95
C CYS A 15 -2.40 -21.40 7.45
N ARG A 16 -3.60 -21.83 7.05
CA ARG A 16 -3.95 -22.12 5.67
C ARG A 16 -3.57 -20.94 4.79
N ARG A 17 -2.75 -21.24 3.78
CA ARG A 17 -2.55 -20.46 2.56
C ARG A 17 -3.91 -19.97 2.08
N ALA A 18 -4.16 -18.66 2.21
CA ALA A 18 -5.28 -18.01 1.54
C ALA A 18 -4.93 -17.96 0.05
N ALA A 19 -5.78 -18.62 -0.72
CA ALA A 19 -5.70 -18.75 -2.16
C ALA A 19 -5.68 -17.39 -2.85
N SER A 20 -4.87 -17.35 -3.91
CA SER A 20 -5.09 -16.64 -5.17
C SER A 20 -6.45 -15.95 -5.29
N GLY A 21 -6.47 -14.66 -4.98
CA GLY A 21 -7.38 -13.72 -5.62
C GLY A 21 -6.63 -13.13 -6.79
N ALA A 22 -6.89 -13.63 -8.00
CA ALA A 22 -6.54 -12.93 -9.22
C ALA A 22 -7.28 -11.59 -9.19
N ALA A 23 -6.62 -10.55 -8.70
CA ALA A 23 -7.11 -9.19 -8.81
C ALA A 23 -7.16 -8.90 -10.31
N ALA A 24 -8.36 -8.82 -10.87
CA ALA A 24 -8.57 -8.29 -12.20
C ALA A 24 -8.17 -6.81 -12.16
N VAL A 25 -6.90 -6.54 -12.44
CA VAL A 25 -6.33 -5.20 -12.49
C VAL A 25 -6.88 -4.53 -13.74
N ARG A 26 -7.91 -3.69 -13.58
CA ARG A 26 -8.22 -2.68 -14.59
C ARG A 26 -7.20 -1.57 -14.46
N ALA A 27 -6.10 -1.67 -15.20
CA ALA A 27 -5.22 -0.55 -15.49
C ALA A 27 -6.00 0.42 -16.38
N GLY A 28 -6.78 1.32 -15.76
CA GLY A 28 -7.48 2.39 -16.46
C GLY A 28 -6.46 3.41 -16.96
N ALA A 29 -6.09 3.30 -18.23
CA ALA A 29 -5.35 4.33 -18.94
C ALA A 29 -6.20 5.60 -19.06
N GLY A 30 -5.60 6.75 -18.73
CA GLY A 30 -5.99 8.07 -19.25
C GLY A 30 -7.31 8.66 -18.74
N GLY A 31 -7.23 9.84 -18.14
CA GLY A 31 -8.41 10.63 -17.85
C GLY A 31 -8.11 11.80 -16.95
N ALA A 32 -7.63 12.89 -17.55
CA ALA A 32 -7.69 14.21 -16.93
C ALA A 32 -9.15 14.49 -16.53
N ALA A 33 -9.42 14.50 -15.23
CA ALA A 33 -10.72 14.88 -14.69
C ALA A 33 -10.49 15.83 -13.52
N VAL A 34 -10.61 17.11 -13.86
CA VAL A 34 -10.81 18.24 -12.95
C VAL A 34 -12.12 18.00 -12.20
N GLY A 35 -12.05 18.02 -10.88
CA GLY A 35 -13.19 17.85 -9.98
C GLY A 35 -12.64 17.46 -8.63
N LEU A 36 -13.01 18.19 -7.57
CA LEU A 36 -12.40 18.14 -6.23
C LEU A 36 -11.95 16.72 -5.83
N ARG A 37 -10.69 16.42 -6.15
CA ARG A 37 -9.94 15.24 -5.77
C ARG A 37 -9.15 15.66 -4.54
N ARG A 38 -8.92 14.76 -3.58
CA ARG A 38 -7.88 15.00 -2.55
C ARG A 38 -6.68 15.61 -3.25
N LEU A 39 -6.32 16.83 -2.84
CA LEU A 39 -5.28 17.61 -3.49
C LEU A 39 -3.98 16.82 -3.35
N ALA A 40 -3.32 16.55 -4.47
CA ALA A 40 -1.96 16.00 -4.45
C ALA A 40 -1.09 16.91 -3.57
N ALA A 41 -0.11 16.35 -2.88
CA ALA A 41 0.82 17.20 -2.16
C ALA A 41 1.53 18.15 -3.15
N PRO A 42 1.90 19.39 -2.73
CA PRO A 42 2.62 20.33 -3.59
C PRO A 42 3.79 19.71 -4.39
N PRO A 43 4.65 18.82 -3.82
CA PRO A 43 5.71 18.19 -4.60
C PRO A 43 5.19 17.30 -5.74
N PHE A 44 3.98 16.74 -5.66
CA PHE A 44 3.36 15.85 -6.65
C PHE A 44 2.44 16.58 -7.64
N PHE A 45 2.47 17.92 -7.71
CA PHE A 45 1.80 18.63 -8.80
C PHE A 45 2.37 18.21 -10.17
N GLY A 46 1.46 17.90 -11.11
CA GLY A 46 1.82 17.37 -12.43
C GLY A 46 2.22 15.89 -12.45
N ALA A 47 2.12 15.16 -11.32
CA ALA A 47 2.39 13.73 -11.26
C ALA A 47 1.40 12.91 -12.11
N THR A 48 1.88 11.80 -12.67
CA THR A 48 1.02 10.84 -13.36
C THR A 48 0.20 10.07 -12.33
N ARG A 49 -1.13 10.10 -12.48
CA ARG A 49 -2.03 9.40 -11.56
C ARG A 49 -2.44 8.03 -12.09
N HIS A 50 -2.35 7.03 -11.22
CA HIS A 50 -2.83 5.68 -11.41
C HIS A 50 -3.82 5.34 -10.31
N ASP A 51 -5.02 4.87 -10.67
CA ASP A 51 -5.97 4.37 -9.70
C ASP A 51 -5.85 2.83 -9.64
N VAL A 52 -5.53 2.30 -8.47
CA VAL A 52 -5.33 0.86 -8.22
C VAL A 52 -6.34 0.39 -7.18
N THR A 53 -6.90 -0.81 -7.35
CA THR A 53 -7.79 -1.42 -6.35
C THR A 53 -7.16 -2.70 -5.85
N LEU A 54 -6.85 -2.78 -4.56
CA LEU A 54 -6.28 -3.96 -3.91
C LEU A 54 -7.17 -4.38 -2.75
N GLN A 55 -7.56 -5.66 -2.72
CA GLN A 55 -8.44 -6.23 -1.68
C GLN A 55 -9.74 -5.41 -1.47
N GLY A 56 -10.31 -4.86 -2.54
CA GLY A 56 -11.51 -4.01 -2.48
C GLY A 56 -11.25 -2.57 -2.02
N ILE A 57 -10.01 -2.22 -1.68
CA ILE A 57 -9.61 -0.87 -1.26
C ILE A 57 -9.06 -0.12 -2.46
N ARG A 58 -9.56 1.10 -2.69
CA ARG A 58 -9.12 1.96 -3.80
C ARG A 58 -7.97 2.84 -3.34
N PHE A 59 -6.93 2.92 -4.15
CA PHE A 59 -5.76 3.76 -3.96
C PHE A 59 -5.57 4.64 -5.19
N ALA A 60 -5.31 5.92 -4.99
CA ALA A 60 -4.75 6.79 -6.00
C ALA A 60 -3.24 6.86 -5.79
N VAL A 61 -2.47 6.45 -6.77
CA VAL A 61 -1.00 6.51 -6.77
C VAL A 61 -0.57 7.62 -7.72
N LEU A 62 0.21 8.56 -7.22
CA LEU A 62 0.78 9.67 -7.97
C LEU A 62 2.27 9.40 -8.12
N LEU A 63 2.72 9.25 -9.36
CA LEU A 63 4.12 9.00 -9.70
C LEU A 63 4.78 10.28 -10.18
N LYS A 64 5.92 10.60 -9.60
CA LYS A 64 6.75 11.72 -10.05
C LYS A 64 8.21 11.44 -9.79
N ASN A 65 9.00 11.46 -10.84
CA ASN A 65 10.41 11.05 -10.80
C ASN A 65 10.52 9.65 -10.17
N GLU A 66 11.35 9.52 -9.13
CA GLU A 66 11.53 8.28 -8.35
C GLU A 66 10.71 8.26 -7.06
N ASN A 67 9.59 8.99 -7.00
CA ASN A 67 8.75 9.05 -5.81
C ASN A 67 7.30 8.69 -6.16
N ALA A 68 6.65 8.03 -5.21
CA ALA A 68 5.24 7.70 -5.26
C ALA A 68 4.50 8.27 -4.06
N GLU A 69 3.41 8.97 -4.30
CA GLU A 69 2.42 9.32 -3.27
C GLU A 69 1.20 8.41 -3.43
N VAL A 70 0.89 7.67 -2.38
CA VAL A 70 -0.25 6.74 -2.35
C VAL A 70 -1.30 7.32 -1.42
N ILE A 71 -2.48 7.54 -1.95
CA ILE A 71 -3.62 8.09 -1.24
C ILE A 71 -4.70 7.03 -1.20
N ARG A 72 -5.11 6.61 0.01
CA ARG A 72 -6.26 5.73 0.14
C ARG A 72 -7.54 6.51 -0.13
N LEU A 73 -8.37 6.00 -1.03
CA LEU A 73 -9.70 6.51 -1.33
C LEU A 73 -10.77 5.74 -0.53
N GLY A 74 -11.81 6.45 -0.10
CA GLY A 74 -12.91 5.87 0.67
C GLY A 74 -12.65 5.78 2.18
N TYR A 75 -13.63 5.23 2.88
CA TYR A 75 -13.63 5.10 4.33
C TYR A 75 -13.43 3.63 4.72
N LEU A 76 -12.58 3.39 5.72
CA LEU A 76 -12.34 2.06 6.30
C LEU A 76 -12.57 2.12 7.80
N SER A 77 -13.19 1.06 8.33
CA SER A 77 -13.27 0.82 9.77
C SER A 77 -11.87 0.59 10.36
N ARG A 78 -11.73 0.71 11.69
CA ARG A 78 -10.42 0.48 12.34
C ARG A 78 -9.85 -0.91 12.07
N ALA A 79 -10.71 -1.94 12.00
CA ALA A 79 -10.27 -3.33 11.78
C ALA A 79 -9.64 -3.52 10.41
N GLU A 80 -10.17 -2.85 9.38
CA GLU A 80 -9.72 -2.94 7.99
C GLU A 80 -8.43 -2.15 7.73
N ARG A 81 -8.00 -1.30 8.66
CA ARG A 81 -6.78 -0.47 8.51
C ARG A 81 -5.49 -1.25 8.72
N ARG A 82 -5.53 -2.37 9.45
CA ARG A 82 -4.33 -3.16 9.78
C ARG A 82 -3.50 -3.59 8.56
N PRO A 83 -4.08 -4.12 7.46
CA PRO A 83 -3.30 -4.48 6.27
C PRO A 83 -2.91 -3.29 5.37
N VAL A 84 -3.49 -2.10 5.57
CA VAL A 84 -3.38 -0.98 4.62
C VAL A 84 -1.95 -0.55 4.36
N PRO A 85 -1.04 -0.41 5.36
CA PRO A 85 0.33 0.02 5.08
C PRO A 85 1.05 -0.90 4.07
N GLY A 86 0.88 -2.21 4.20
CA GLY A 86 1.43 -3.18 3.24
C GLY A 86 0.79 -3.08 1.86
N LEU A 87 -0.53 -2.84 1.80
CA LEU A 87 -1.23 -2.63 0.53
C LEU A 87 -0.81 -1.33 -0.18
N MET A 88 -0.47 -0.27 0.56
CA MET A 88 0.02 0.97 -0.04
C MET A 88 1.39 0.79 -0.70
N VAL A 89 2.28 0.00 -0.09
CA VAL A 89 3.57 -0.38 -0.71
C VAL A 89 3.32 -1.15 -2.01
N LEU A 90 2.44 -2.16 -1.98
CA LEU A 90 2.10 -2.94 -3.17
C LEU A 90 1.47 -2.08 -4.26
N ALA A 91 0.62 -1.12 -3.91
CA ALA A 91 0.03 -0.20 -4.87
C ALA A 91 1.10 0.68 -5.54
N ALA A 92 2.10 1.16 -4.79
CA ALA A 92 3.20 1.94 -5.34
C ALA A 92 4.06 1.10 -6.31
N GLU A 93 4.41 -0.12 -5.93
CA GLU A 93 5.19 -1.03 -6.80
C GLU A 93 4.41 -1.39 -8.06
N GLN A 94 3.13 -1.70 -7.93
CA GLN A 94 2.29 -2.10 -9.07
C GLN A 94 2.03 -0.94 -10.04
N ALA A 95 1.84 0.28 -9.54
CA ALA A 95 1.63 1.44 -10.38
C ALA A 95 2.90 1.89 -11.11
N SER A 96 4.06 1.81 -10.43
CA SER A 96 5.34 2.26 -10.99
C SER A 96 6.09 1.20 -11.79
N GLY A 97 5.84 -0.08 -11.54
CA GLY A 97 6.69 -1.17 -12.04
C GLY A 97 8.06 -1.26 -11.33
N CYS A 98 8.32 -0.38 -10.35
CA CYS A 98 9.58 -0.29 -9.62
C CYS A 98 9.43 -0.87 -8.20
N LYS A 99 10.55 -1.02 -7.49
CA LYS A 99 10.55 -1.46 -6.09
C LYS A 99 10.55 -0.29 -5.13
N VAL A 100 9.88 -0.43 -3.99
CA VAL A 100 9.95 0.58 -2.93
C VAL A 100 11.31 0.47 -2.22
N ALA A 101 12.10 1.53 -2.26
CA ALA A 101 13.38 1.63 -1.56
C ALA A 101 13.20 1.97 -0.07
N GLY A 102 12.12 2.67 0.26
CA GLY A 102 11.82 3.12 1.62
C GLY A 102 10.82 4.27 1.65
N PRO A 103 10.60 4.89 2.82
CA PRO A 103 9.81 6.11 2.93
C PRO A 103 10.48 7.24 2.13
N ALA A 104 9.66 8.10 1.51
CA ALA A 104 10.18 9.26 0.79
C ALA A 104 10.92 10.23 1.73
N ALA A 105 11.99 10.86 1.22
CA ALA A 105 12.84 11.79 1.97
C ALA A 105 12.78 13.22 1.43
N GLY A 106 13.41 14.16 2.15
CA GLY A 106 13.51 15.57 1.74
C GLY A 106 12.15 16.23 1.52
N ILE A 107 12.01 16.96 0.41
CA ILE A 107 10.76 17.66 0.05
C ILE A 107 9.58 16.70 -0.22
N TYR A 108 9.85 15.41 -0.48
CA TYR A 108 8.84 14.39 -0.74
C TYR A 108 8.40 13.65 0.54
N ARG A 109 9.02 13.93 1.69
CA ARG A 109 8.65 13.33 2.98
C ARG A 109 7.18 13.59 3.29
N SER A 110 6.45 12.54 3.69
CA SER A 110 5.08 12.71 4.16
C SER A 110 5.09 13.27 5.59
N PRO A 111 4.26 14.29 5.90
CA PRO A 111 4.06 14.76 7.27
C PRO A 111 3.20 13.79 8.09
N SER A 112 2.58 12.79 7.45
CA SER A 112 1.76 11.79 8.11
C SER A 112 2.57 11.00 9.14
N LEU A 113 1.92 10.70 10.27
CA LEU A 113 2.53 9.90 11.33
C LEU A 113 2.87 8.49 10.80
N PRO A 114 3.97 7.88 11.26
CA PRO A 114 4.23 6.47 11.00
C PRO A 114 3.02 5.60 11.39
N GLY A 115 2.47 4.84 10.44
CA GLY A 115 1.27 4.03 10.66
C GLY A 115 -0.05 4.74 10.32
N ASP A 116 -0.02 5.98 9.83
CA ASP A 116 -1.17 6.55 9.12
C ASP A 116 -1.47 5.70 7.87
N THR A 117 -2.75 5.60 7.55
CA THR A 117 -3.28 4.75 6.48
C THR A 117 -4.02 5.57 5.42
N GLY A 118 -4.13 6.89 5.61
CA GLY A 118 -4.80 7.78 4.68
C GLY A 118 -3.91 8.25 3.51
N GLU A 119 -2.61 8.40 3.77
CA GLU A 119 -1.60 8.86 2.82
C GLU A 119 -0.26 8.20 3.19
N ALA A 120 0.51 7.77 2.19
CA ALA A 120 1.88 7.33 2.36
C ALA A 120 2.72 7.76 1.16
N ARG A 121 3.98 8.11 1.39
CA ARG A 121 4.92 8.50 0.34
C ARG A 121 6.15 7.62 0.37
N PHE A 122 6.54 7.13 -0.80
CA PHE A 122 7.62 6.17 -0.96
C PHE A 122 8.64 6.67 -1.97
N GLN A 123 9.91 6.35 -1.70
CA GLN A 123 10.95 6.42 -2.71
C GLN A 123 10.99 5.09 -3.47
N LEU A 124 11.08 5.19 -4.79
CA LEU A 124 11.12 4.07 -5.72
C LEU A 124 12.56 3.85 -6.18
N LYS A 125 12.88 2.59 -6.47
CA LYS A 125 14.09 2.16 -7.15
C LYS A 125 13.68 1.36 -8.37
N CYS A 126 13.85 1.98 -9.53
CA CYS A 126 13.60 1.36 -10.82
C CYS A 126 14.87 0.64 -11.30
N PRO A 127 14.72 -0.50 -12.01
CA PRO A 127 15.85 -1.23 -12.58
C PRO A 127 16.54 -0.46 -13.71
#